data_AF-A0A527HHP5-F1
#
_entry.id   AF-A0A527HHP5-F1
#
_cell.length_a   1.000
_cell.length_b   1.000
_cell.length_c   1.000
_cell.angle_alpha   90.00
_cell.angle_beta   90.00
_cell.angle_gamma   90.00
#
_symmetry.space_group_name_H-M   'P 1'
#
loop_
_entity.id
_entity.type
_entity.pdbx_description
1 polymer ?
#
loop_
_entity_poly.entity_id
_entity_poly.type
_entity_poly.pdbx_seq_one_letter_code
_entity_poly.pdbx_strand_id
1 'polypeptide(L)'
;IIGMLDAYGYRAMVWDVAVERLEKAEPDSALIAGGLAQAETVLKVLRSLKPQGPWLLGDQLTLADLHAAPIIAYFVKVTQGRDLLARFADIRDWYTRVADRASFTRTEKVA
;
A
#
# COMPACT_ATOMS: atom_id res chain seq x y z
N ILE A 1 -5.18 -10.49 -6.67
CA ILE A 1 -4.76 -9.42 -5.74
C ILE A 1 -3.58 -9.86 -4.88
N ILE A 2 -3.72 -10.86 -4.00
CA ILE A 2 -2.63 -11.33 -3.11
C ILE A 2 -1.35 -11.66 -3.89
N GLY A 3 -1.40 -12.60 -4.84
CA GLY A 3 -0.19 -12.97 -5.61
C GLY A 3 0.43 -11.82 -6.43
N MET A 4 -0.36 -10.84 -6.86
CA MET A 4 0.16 -9.63 -7.51
C MET A 4 0.93 -8.75 -6.52
N LEU A 5 0.38 -8.57 -5.32
CA LEU A 5 1.07 -7.83 -4.25
C LEU A 5 2.35 -8.55 -3.83
N ASP A 6 2.33 -9.88 -3.71
CA ASP A 6 3.52 -10.64 -3.34
C ASP A 6 4.62 -10.55 -4.42
N ALA A 7 4.23 -10.69 -5.68
CA ALA A 7 5.17 -10.66 -6.80
C ALA A 7 5.72 -9.25 -7.11
N TYR A 8 4.89 -8.21 -6.94
CA TYR A 8 5.20 -6.88 -7.48
C TYR A 8 5.02 -5.72 -6.49
N GLY A 9 4.09 -5.84 -5.54
CA GLY A 9 3.75 -4.75 -4.61
C GLY A 9 4.66 -4.68 -3.39
N TYR A 10 4.84 -5.81 -2.70
CA TYR A 10 5.53 -5.87 -1.42
C TYR A 10 6.98 -5.37 -1.53
N ARG A 11 7.76 -5.90 -2.48
CA ARG A 11 9.14 -5.47 -2.70
C ARG A 11 9.23 -3.98 -3.01
N ALA A 12 8.47 -3.52 -4.00
CA ALA A 12 8.52 -2.13 -4.46
C ALA A 12 8.07 -1.14 -3.38
N MET A 13 6.93 -1.38 -2.74
CA MET A 13 6.34 -0.45 -1.77
C MET A 13 7.06 -0.48 -0.42
N VAL A 14 7.37 -1.68 0.09
CA VAL A 14 7.95 -1.83 1.43
C VAL A 14 9.45 -1.64 1.39
N TRP A 15 10.17 -2.40 0.56
CA TRP A 15 11.63 -2.40 0.60
C TRP A 15 12.23 -1.24 -0.17
N ASP A 16 11.89 -1.11 -1.45
CA ASP A 16 12.57 -0.19 -2.35
C ASP A 16 12.14 1.28 -2.12
N VAL A 17 10.97 1.53 -1.54
CA VAL A 17 10.50 2.88 -1.19
C VAL A 17 10.55 3.14 0.32
N ALA A 18 9.75 2.43 1.12
CA ALA A 18 9.56 2.81 2.51
C ALA A 18 10.78 2.50 3.39
N VAL A 19 11.31 1.27 3.38
CA VAL A 19 12.52 0.89 4.14
C VAL A 19 13.72 1.69 3.67
N GLU A 20 13.92 1.79 2.35
CA GLU A 20 15.03 2.57 1.78
C GLU A 20 15.01 4.01 2.30
N ARG A 21 13.82 4.62 2.37
CA ARG A 21 13.66 6.00 2.84
C ARG A 21 13.71 6.16 4.37
N LEU A 22 13.27 5.17 5.14
CA LEU A 22 13.18 5.24 6.61
C LEU A 22 14.45 4.82 7.32
N GLU A 23 15.15 3.81 6.80
CA GLU A 23 16.22 3.11 7.52
C GLU A 23 17.63 3.46 7.00
N LYS A 24 17.76 4.08 5.82
CA LYS A 24 19.06 4.44 5.25
C LYS A 24 19.43 5.87 5.59
N ALA A 25 20.69 6.06 6.03
CA ALA A 25 21.26 7.39 6.23
C ALA A 25 21.31 8.19 4.91
N GLU A 26 21.64 7.51 3.81
CA GLU A 26 21.65 8.07 2.46
C GLU A 26 20.80 7.17 1.54
N PRO A 27 19.49 7.47 1.38
CA PRO A 27 18.60 6.68 0.54
C PRO A 27 18.95 6.75 -0.95
N ASP A 28 18.95 5.60 -1.64
CA ASP A 28 19.13 5.54 -3.09
C ASP A 28 17.90 6.09 -3.82
N SER A 29 18.05 7.26 -4.41
CA SER A 29 16.98 7.95 -5.13
C SER A 29 16.53 7.23 -6.40
N ALA A 30 17.43 6.50 -7.07
CA ALA A 30 17.08 5.74 -8.27
C ALA A 30 16.28 4.49 -7.91
N LEU A 31 16.66 3.80 -6.82
CA LEU A 31 15.90 2.66 -6.29
C LEU A 31 14.48 3.09 -5.87
N ILE A 32 14.36 4.20 -5.13
CA ILE A 32 13.07 4.77 -4.74
C ILE A 32 12.22 5.12 -5.96
N ALA A 33 12.81 5.76 -6.98
CA ALA A 33 12.09 6.12 -8.20
C ALA A 33 11.55 4.87 -8.93
N GLY A 34 12.36 3.82 -9.03
CA GLY A 34 11.94 2.53 -9.59
C GLY A 34 10.81 1.88 -8.78
N GLY A 35 10.93 1.87 -7.46
CA GLY A 35 9.90 1.36 -6.55
C GLY A 35 8.58 2.13 -6.67
N LEU A 36 8.61 3.46 -6.78
CA LEU A 36 7.41 4.29 -7.00
C LEU A 36 6.75 4.00 -8.36
N ALA A 37 7.52 3.81 -9.43
CA ALA A 37 6.97 3.47 -10.75
C ALA A 37 6.27 2.11 -10.74
N GLN A 38 6.87 1.11 -10.07
CA GLN A 38 6.25 -0.21 -9.92
C GLN A 38 5.01 -0.15 -9.02
N ALA A 39 5.07 0.60 -7.91
CA ALA A 39 3.94 0.83 -7.02
C ALA A 39 2.76 1.49 -7.75
N GLU A 40 3.02 2.48 -8.61
CA GLU A 40 1.99 3.14 -9.43
C GLU A 40 1.30 2.12 -10.35
N THR A 41 2.06 1.22 -10.95
CA THR A 41 1.52 0.16 -11.81
C THR A 41 0.65 -0.80 -11.02
N VAL A 42 1.11 -1.24 -9.84
CA VAL A 42 0.33 -2.10 -8.93
C VAL A 42 -0.97 -1.43 -8.51
N LEU A 43 -0.95 -0.14 -8.17
CA LEU A 43 -2.15 0.62 -7.78
C LEU A 43 -3.14 0.78 -8.95
N LYS A 44 -2.66 1.00 -10.18
CA LYS A 44 -3.50 1.00 -11.39
C LYS A 44 -4.22 -0.32 -11.58
N VAL A 45 -3.50 -1.45 -11.44
CA VAL A 45 -4.11 -2.79 -11.57
C VAL A 45 -5.06 -3.08 -10.42
N LEU A 46 -4.70 -2.71 -9.19
CA LEU A 46 -5.58 -2.88 -8.03
C LEU A 46 -6.90 -2.14 -8.24
N ARG A 47 -6.84 -0.87 -8.69
CA ARG A 47 -8.01 -0.08 -9.07
C ARG A 47 -8.83 -0.72 -10.19
N SER A 48 -8.19 -1.26 -11.24
CA SER A 48 -8.94 -1.91 -12.33
C SER A 48 -9.63 -3.21 -11.91
N LEU A 49 -9.07 -3.92 -10.93
CA LEU A 49 -9.65 -5.16 -10.39
C LEU A 49 -10.74 -4.91 -9.35
N LYS A 50 -10.76 -3.72 -8.73
CA LYS A 50 -11.68 -3.39 -7.65
C LYS A 50 -13.08 -3.11 -8.23
N PRO A 51 -14.11 -3.91 -7.92
CA PRO A 51 -15.49 -3.59 -8.28
C PRO A 51 -16.02 -2.44 -7.39
N GLN A 52 -17.23 -1.98 -7.70
CA GLN A 52 -17.95 -1.07 -6.81
C GLN A 52 -18.12 -1.70 -5.42
N GLY A 53 -18.03 -0.86 -4.38
CA GLY A 53 -18.18 -1.29 -2.99
C GLY A 53 -17.06 -0.76 -2.08
N PRO A 54 -17.18 -0.95 -0.76
CA PRO A 54 -16.22 -0.44 0.23
C PRO A 54 -14.90 -1.23 0.31
N TRP A 55 -14.86 -2.48 -0.14
CA TRP A 55 -13.70 -3.38 -0.01
C TRP A 55 -13.10 -3.74 -1.38
N LEU A 56 -11.93 -4.38 -1.40
CA LEU A 56 -11.21 -4.70 -2.63
C LEU A 56 -11.96 -5.65 -3.57
N LEU A 57 -12.85 -6.48 -3.02
CA LEU A 57 -13.66 -7.45 -3.78
C LEU A 57 -15.17 -7.16 -3.65
N GLY A 58 -15.56 -5.92 -3.36
CA GLY A 58 -16.96 -5.48 -3.31
C GLY A 58 -17.44 -5.18 -1.89
N ASP A 59 -18.52 -5.84 -1.47
CA ASP A 59 -19.28 -5.46 -0.26
C ASP A 59 -18.75 -6.06 1.05
N GLN A 60 -17.89 -7.09 0.97
CA GLN A 60 -17.39 -7.79 2.14
C GLN A 60 -15.88 -7.64 2.30
N LEU A 61 -15.44 -7.54 3.55
CA LEU A 61 -14.02 -7.62 3.90
C LEU A 61 -13.53 -9.04 3.63
N THR A 62 -12.38 -9.15 2.96
CA THR A 62 -11.79 -10.44 2.59
C THR A 62 -10.31 -10.52 2.98
N LEU A 63 -9.70 -11.70 2.78
CA LEU A 63 -8.25 -11.85 2.89
C LEU A 63 -7.48 -10.95 1.94
N ALA A 64 -8.05 -10.55 0.79
CA ALA A 64 -7.39 -9.61 -0.11
C ALA A 64 -7.15 -8.26 0.57
N ASP A 65 -8.14 -7.76 1.34
CA ASP A 65 -8.04 -6.52 2.09
C ASP A 65 -7.01 -6.65 3.21
N LEU A 66 -7.10 -7.72 4.00
CA LEU A 66 -6.24 -7.95 5.16
C LEU A 66 -4.77 -8.16 4.76
N HIS A 67 -4.53 -8.71 3.57
CA HIS A 67 -3.18 -8.87 3.01
C HIS A 67 -2.62 -7.57 2.45
N ALA A 68 -3.45 -6.79 1.76
CA ALA A 68 -3.02 -5.53 1.14
C ALA A 68 -2.79 -4.42 2.17
N ALA A 69 -3.60 -4.35 3.21
CA ALA A 69 -3.57 -3.29 4.22
C ALA A 69 -2.19 -3.05 4.85
N PRO A 70 -1.45 -4.05 5.38
CA PRO A 70 -0.14 -3.82 5.98
C PRO A 70 0.92 -3.35 4.98
N ILE A 71 0.85 -3.79 3.71
CA ILE A 71 1.77 -3.35 2.64
C ILE A 71 1.57 -1.85 2.40
N ILE A 72 0.32 -1.42 2.23
CA ILE A 72 -0.02 0.00 2.03
C ILE A 72 0.28 0.81 3.30
N ALA A 73 0.01 0.26 4.48
CA ALA A 73 0.31 0.95 5.75
C ALA A 73 1.79 1.24 5.93
N TYR A 74 2.67 0.34 5.50
CA TYR A 74 4.10 0.60 5.53
C TYR A 74 4.50 1.61 4.43
N PHE A 75 3.93 1.50 3.23
CA PHE A 75 4.18 2.40 2.11
C PHE A 75 3.88 3.87 2.45
N VAL A 76 2.77 4.13 3.13
CA VAL A 76 2.33 5.50 3.48
C VAL A 76 3.04 6.09 4.70
N LYS A 77 4.01 5.38 5.29
CA LYS A 77 4.88 5.97 6.33
C LYS A 77 5.77 7.08 5.78
N VAL A 78 6.02 7.10 4.47
CA VAL A 78 6.85 8.10 3.80
C VAL A 78 6.01 9.01 2.91
N THR A 79 6.45 10.26 2.75
CA THR A 79 5.70 11.28 2.00
C THR A 79 5.45 10.86 0.55
N GLN A 80 6.45 10.29 -0.13
CA GLN A 80 6.29 9.85 -1.52
C GLN A 80 5.20 8.77 -1.68
N GLY A 81 5.04 7.89 -0.69
CA GLY A 81 4.00 6.86 -0.70
C GLY A 81 2.60 7.44 -0.48
N ARG A 82 2.48 8.41 0.43
CA ARG A 82 1.24 9.18 0.65
C ARG A 82 0.82 9.93 -0.61
N ASP A 83 1.76 10.63 -1.24
CA ASP A 83 1.52 11.42 -2.45
C ASP A 83 1.06 10.54 -3.61
N LEU A 84 1.69 9.37 -3.79
CA LEU A 84 1.28 8.42 -4.82
C LEU A 84 -0.12 7.85 -4.54
N LEU A 85 -0.40 7.41 -3.31
CA LEU A 85 -1.71 6.85 -2.96
C LEU A 85 -2.84 7.89 -3.12
N ALA A 86 -2.57 9.18 -2.85
CA ALA A 86 -3.54 10.25 -3.00
C ALA A 86 -4.06 10.43 -4.44
N ARG A 87 -3.32 9.93 -5.45
CA ARG A 87 -3.75 9.92 -6.87
C ARG A 87 -4.80 8.85 -7.17
N PHE A 88 -5.06 7.92 -6.24
CA PHE A 88 -6.02 6.81 -6.36
C PHE A 88 -7.08 6.92 -5.26
N ALA A 89 -8.03 7.84 -5.41
CA ALA A 89 -9.01 8.17 -4.38
C ALA A 89 -9.78 6.94 -3.85
N ASP A 90 -10.19 6.03 -4.72
CA ASP A 90 -10.90 4.79 -4.38
C ASP A 90 -10.06 3.83 -3.52
N ILE A 91 -8.76 3.71 -3.82
CA ILE A 91 -7.84 2.90 -3.03
C ILE A 91 -7.48 3.60 -1.72
N ARG A 92 -7.31 4.93 -1.74
CA ARG A 92 -7.09 5.74 -0.52
C ARG A 92 -8.28 5.61 0.45
N ASP A 93 -9.50 5.71 -0.06
CA ASP A 93 -10.72 5.62 0.75
C ASP A 93 -10.91 4.21 1.32
N TRP A 94 -10.60 3.18 0.53
CA TRP A 94 -10.49 1.81 1.02
C TRP A 94 -9.44 1.67 2.13
N TYR A 95 -8.24 2.23 1.93
CA TYR A 95 -7.15 2.14 2.90
C TYR A 95 -7.53 2.82 4.23
N THR A 96 -8.12 4.01 4.16
CA THR A 96 -8.63 4.73 5.34
C THR A 96 -9.60 3.84 6.14
N ARG A 97 -10.55 3.20 5.44
CA ARG A 97 -11.51 2.30 6.07
C ARG A 97 -10.87 1.08 6.74
N VAL A 98 -9.88 0.44 6.12
CA VAL A 98 -9.24 -0.75 6.71
C VAL A 98 -8.31 -0.36 7.87
N ALA A 99 -7.64 0.79 7.78
CA ALA A 99 -6.77 1.33 8.82
C ALA A 99 -7.55 1.74 10.09
N ASP A 100 -8.78 2.25 9.93
CA ASP A 100 -9.68 2.62 11.05
C ASP A 100 -10.24 1.41 11.82
N ARG A 101 -10.05 0.19 11.33
CA ARG A 101 -10.52 -1.00 12.03
C ARG A 101 -9.73 -1.19 13.32
N ALA A 102 -10.40 -1.33 14.45
CA ALA A 102 -9.76 -1.58 15.73
C ALA A 102 -8.82 -2.81 15.73
N SER A 103 -9.10 -3.84 14.93
CA SER A 103 -8.21 -4.99 14.77
C SER A 103 -6.90 -4.66 14.05
N PHE A 104 -6.92 -3.66 13.15
CA PHE A 104 -5.73 -3.19 12.44
C PHE A 104 -4.90 -2.27 13.34
N THR A 105 -5.53 -1.26 13.95
CA THR A 105 -4.85 -0.31 14.86
C THR A 105 -4.15 -1.01 16.01
N ARG A 106 -4.74 -2.08 16.58
CA ARG A 106 -4.11 -2.86 17.66
C ARG A 106 -2.84 -3.62 17.26
N THR A 107 -2.54 -3.72 15.96
CA THR A 107 -1.30 -4.36 15.46
C THR A 107 -0.20 -3.35 15.16
N GLU A 108 -0.48 -2.05 15.26
CA GLU A 108 0.55 -1.03 15.07
C GLU A 108 1.61 -1.16 16.17
N LYS A 109 2.88 -1.07 15.76
CA LYS A 109 3.98 -1.05 16.72
C LYS A 109 3.85 0.22 17.56
N VAL A 110 3.61 0.03 18.86
CA VAL A 110 3.68 1.12 19.84
C VAL A 110 5.10 1.69 19.81
N ALA A 111 5.21 3.00 19.66
CA ALA A 111 6.48 3.73 19.64
C ALA A 111 7.19 3.65 20.99
#